data_AF-A0A438FLY7-F1
#
_entry.id   AF-A0A438FLY7-F1
#
_cell.length_a   1.000
_cell.length_b   1.000
_cell.length_c   1.000
_cell.angle_alpha   90.00
_cell.angle_beta   90.00
_cell.angle_gamma   90.00
#
_symmetry.space_group_name_H-M   'P 1'
#
loop_
_entity.id
_entity.type
_entity.pdbx_description
1 polymer ?
#
loop_
_entity_poly.entity_id
_entity_poly.type
_entity_poly.pdbx_seq_one_letter_code
_entity_poly.pdbx_strand_id
1 'polypeptide(L)'
;MFHILTSNSGCLLMYTDDIEDMADKCLHPPCKIMSSLFVESQGKPVPPENFFYTSEFFGLVPKASLSELEVAGQHYCEDDWDTLKRQHSEVDDLDLLRHCFSSAYTVALLHDALGIPMNDTRIGFGDHTGGIPLDWMLGAFILQTMLEPLELETDSLVQIVGNESVTYFSLFAFLLIAVLAAFFVLKWRKPQLKTIYDLEKGRYIVTHVPR
;
A
#
# COMPACT_ATOMS: atom_id res chain seq x y z
N MET A 1 -21.84 -39.04 -1.68
CA MET A 1 -22.32 -38.81 -3.05
C MET A 1 -22.74 -37.36 -3.10
N PHE A 2 -21.80 -36.48 -3.43
CA PHE A 2 -22.07 -35.05 -3.59
C PHE A 2 -22.94 -34.92 -4.83
N HIS A 3 -24.22 -34.63 -4.64
CA HIS A 3 -25.05 -34.15 -5.74
C HIS A 3 -24.48 -32.79 -6.13
N ILE A 4 -23.67 -32.79 -7.19
CA ILE A 4 -23.24 -31.58 -7.88
C ILE A 4 -24.54 -30.85 -8.23
N LEU A 5 -24.74 -29.68 -7.64
CA LEU A 5 -25.88 -28.82 -7.92
C LEU A 5 -25.63 -28.22 -9.30
N THR A 6 -25.95 -28.98 -10.35
CA THR A 6 -25.79 -28.62 -11.77
C THR A 6 -26.77 -27.51 -12.22
N SER A 7 -27.34 -26.75 -11.28
CA SER A 7 -28.23 -25.66 -11.56
C SER A 7 -27.74 -24.44 -10.79
N ASN A 8 -27.66 -23.30 -11.48
CA ASN A 8 -27.37 -21.98 -10.91
C ASN A 8 -28.22 -21.72 -9.64
N SER A 9 -29.47 -22.22 -9.63
CA SER A 9 -30.38 -22.12 -8.50
C SER A 9 -29.97 -22.94 -7.27
N GLY A 10 -29.29 -24.07 -7.44
CA GLY A 10 -28.84 -24.91 -6.32
C GLY A 10 -27.63 -24.34 -5.58
N CYS A 11 -26.66 -23.80 -6.32
CA CYS A 11 -25.53 -23.08 -5.71
C CYS A 11 -25.99 -21.79 -5.03
N LEU A 12 -26.95 -21.07 -5.65
CA LEU A 12 -27.59 -19.88 -5.07
C LEU A 12 -28.30 -20.20 -3.75
N LEU A 13 -29.06 -21.31 -3.68
CA LEU A 13 -29.77 -21.71 -2.46
C LEU A 13 -28.84 -22.02 -1.28
N MET A 14 -27.70 -22.68 -1.53
CA MET A 14 -26.73 -22.96 -0.46
C MET A 14 -26.09 -21.67 0.07
N TYR A 15 -25.89 -20.69 -0.81
CA TYR A 15 -25.34 -19.39 -0.44
C TYR A 15 -26.36 -18.47 0.26
N THR A 16 -27.63 -18.47 -0.18
CA THR A 16 -28.67 -17.67 0.48
C THR A 16 -28.89 -18.11 1.91
N ASP A 17 -28.81 -19.41 2.21
CA ASP A 17 -28.90 -19.91 3.59
C ASP A 17 -27.72 -19.40 4.45
N ASP A 18 -26.49 -19.40 3.91
CA ASP A 18 -25.30 -18.89 4.60
C ASP A 18 -25.32 -17.35 4.76
N ILE A 19 -25.88 -16.63 3.79
CA ILE A 19 -26.05 -15.17 3.81
C ILE A 19 -27.16 -14.75 4.77
N GLU A 20 -28.30 -15.44 4.79
CA GLU A 20 -29.39 -15.20 5.73
C GLU A 20 -28.93 -15.43 7.18
N ASP A 21 -28.16 -16.49 7.45
CA ASP A 21 -27.54 -16.71 8.78
C ASP A 21 -26.54 -15.60 9.16
N MET A 22 -25.86 -14.99 8.18
CA MET A 22 -24.98 -13.83 8.42
C MET A 22 -25.76 -12.52 8.62
N ALA A 23 -26.87 -12.33 7.92
CA ALA A 23 -27.73 -11.15 8.01
C ALA A 23 -28.48 -11.08 9.34
N ASP A 24 -28.99 -12.22 9.83
CA ASP A 24 -29.76 -12.31 11.09
C ASP A 24 -28.93 -11.98 12.35
N LYS A 25 -27.60 -11.94 12.24
CA LYS A 25 -26.69 -11.59 13.36
C LYS A 25 -26.30 -10.10 13.39
N CYS A 26 -26.72 -9.29 12.43
CA CYS A 26 -26.31 -7.89 12.39
C CYS A 26 -27.22 -7.00 13.26
N LEU A 27 -26.73 -6.64 14.45
CA LEU A 27 -27.50 -5.82 15.41
C LEU A 27 -27.39 -4.30 15.18
N HIS A 28 -26.40 -3.78 14.44
CA HIS A 28 -26.29 -2.34 14.11
C HIS A 28 -25.50 -2.06 12.81
N PRO A 29 -25.92 -1.07 11.98
CA PRO A 29 -25.18 -0.64 10.80
C PRO A 29 -24.01 0.34 11.12
N PRO A 30 -22.97 0.40 10.26
CA PRO A 30 -22.79 -0.40 9.04
C PRO A 30 -22.40 -1.83 9.38
N CYS A 31 -23.15 -2.81 8.84
CA CYS A 31 -22.83 -4.22 8.99
C CYS A 31 -21.50 -4.47 8.31
N LYS A 32 -20.48 -4.73 9.11
CA LYS A 32 -19.15 -5.05 8.62
C LYS A 32 -19.21 -6.48 8.08
N ILE A 33 -19.23 -6.64 6.75
CA ILE A 33 -18.98 -7.93 6.08
C ILE A 33 -17.51 -8.28 6.32
N MET A 34 -17.18 -8.69 7.54
CA MET A 34 -15.80 -8.98 7.90
C MET A 34 -15.79 -10.03 8.98
N SER A 35 -15.78 -11.29 8.54
CA SER A 35 -14.90 -12.36 9.04
C SER A 35 -15.35 -13.76 8.66
N SER A 36 -16.56 -14.00 8.14
CA SER A 36 -17.02 -15.39 7.87
C SER A 36 -16.76 -15.91 6.45
N LEU A 37 -16.45 -15.04 5.47
CA LEU A 37 -16.14 -15.49 4.10
C LEU A 37 -14.85 -16.32 4.03
N PHE A 38 -13.97 -16.20 5.03
CA PHE A 38 -12.88 -17.14 5.23
C PHE A 38 -13.38 -18.26 6.13
N VAL A 39 -14.14 -19.19 5.55
CA VAL A 39 -14.44 -20.45 6.23
C VAL A 39 -13.10 -21.19 6.38
N GLU A 40 -12.54 -21.11 7.58
CA GLU A 40 -11.47 -21.99 8.05
C GLU A 40 -12.05 -23.42 8.11
N SER A 41 -12.17 -24.07 6.95
CA SER A 41 -12.59 -25.46 6.90
C SER A 41 -11.43 -26.30 7.42
N GLN A 42 -11.47 -26.62 8.72
CA GLN A 42 -10.69 -27.70 9.34
C GLN A 42 -9.15 -27.58 9.14
N GLY A 43 -8.59 -26.37 9.27
CA GLY A 43 -7.14 -26.16 9.35
C GLY A 43 -6.38 -26.19 8.02
N LYS A 44 -7.07 -25.99 6.89
CA LYS A 44 -6.44 -25.62 5.62
C LYS A 44 -6.97 -24.25 5.19
N PRO A 45 -6.12 -23.24 5.01
CA PRO A 45 -6.51 -22.00 4.37
C PRO A 45 -7.09 -22.34 2.99
N VAL A 46 -8.37 -22.04 2.78
CA VAL A 46 -8.94 -22.04 1.44
C VAL A 46 -8.29 -20.86 0.72
N PRO A 47 -7.56 -21.07 -0.39
CA PRO A 47 -7.08 -19.95 -1.18
C PRO A 47 -8.31 -19.11 -1.54
N PRO A 48 -8.29 -17.78 -1.30
CA PRO A 48 -9.40 -16.94 -1.73
C PRO A 48 -9.65 -17.22 -3.20
N GLU A 49 -10.91 -17.45 -3.55
CA GLU A 49 -11.26 -17.67 -4.95
C GLU A 49 -10.81 -16.46 -5.74
N ASN A 50 -9.86 -16.69 -6.65
CA ASN A 50 -9.39 -15.63 -7.50
C ASN A 50 -10.38 -15.54 -8.68
N PHE A 51 -11.34 -14.62 -8.56
CA PHE A 51 -12.33 -14.33 -9.61
C PHE A 51 -11.69 -14.04 -10.97
N PHE A 52 -10.42 -13.65 -10.98
CA PHE A 52 -9.63 -13.51 -12.20
C PHE A 52 -9.53 -14.80 -13.02
N TYR A 53 -9.23 -15.96 -12.43
CA TYR A 53 -9.00 -17.17 -13.24
C TYR A 53 -10.28 -17.66 -13.91
N THR A 54 -11.43 -17.55 -13.24
CA THR A 54 -12.72 -17.92 -13.85
C THR A 54 -13.12 -16.96 -14.97
N SER A 55 -12.92 -15.66 -14.77
CA SER A 55 -13.17 -14.68 -15.83
C SER A 55 -12.17 -14.81 -16.99
N GLU A 56 -10.91 -15.16 -16.73
CA GLU A 56 -9.90 -15.44 -17.74
C GLU A 56 -10.27 -16.67 -18.57
N PHE A 57 -10.71 -17.75 -17.91
CA PHE A 57 -11.15 -18.97 -18.57
C PHE A 57 -12.30 -18.73 -19.55
N PHE A 58 -13.25 -17.84 -19.22
CA PHE A 58 -14.33 -17.44 -20.11
C PHE A 58 -13.94 -16.34 -21.13
N GLY A 59 -12.71 -15.84 -21.09
CA GLY A 59 -12.25 -14.77 -21.98
C GLY A 59 -12.87 -13.40 -21.67
N LEU A 60 -13.25 -13.16 -20.42
CA LEU A 60 -13.91 -11.93 -19.93
C LEU A 60 -12.94 -10.90 -19.32
N VAL A 61 -11.64 -11.19 -19.33
CA VAL A 61 -10.58 -10.27 -18.90
C VAL A 61 -10.23 -9.27 -20.01
N PRO A 62 -9.81 -8.03 -19.68
CA PRO A 62 -9.65 -7.47 -18.32
C PRO A 62 -10.93 -6.81 -17.77
N LYS A 63 -11.99 -6.69 -18.57
CA LYS A 63 -13.24 -6.03 -18.18
C LYS A 63 -14.43 -6.74 -18.80
N ALA A 64 -15.40 -7.05 -17.96
CA ALA A 64 -16.71 -7.54 -18.34
C ALA A 64 -17.73 -7.13 -17.27
N SER A 65 -19.01 -7.12 -17.63
CA SER A 65 -20.09 -6.95 -16.67
C SER A 65 -20.41 -8.26 -15.93
N LEU A 66 -21.10 -8.17 -14.79
CA LEU A 66 -21.57 -9.37 -14.08
C LEU A 66 -22.61 -10.13 -14.91
N SER A 67 -23.37 -9.46 -15.76
CA SER A 67 -24.28 -10.10 -16.71
C SER A 67 -23.56 -10.94 -17.77
N GLU A 68 -22.41 -10.49 -18.27
CA GLU A 68 -21.58 -11.28 -19.18
C GLU A 68 -21.01 -12.52 -18.48
N LEU A 69 -20.57 -12.36 -17.23
CA LEU A 69 -20.09 -13.48 -16.40
C LEU A 69 -21.19 -14.49 -16.08
N GLU A 70 -22.40 -14.03 -15.76
CA GLU A 70 -23.56 -14.87 -15.50
C GLU A 70 -23.93 -15.70 -16.74
N VAL A 71 -24.02 -15.06 -17.91
CA VAL A 71 -24.38 -15.74 -19.17
C VAL A 71 -23.30 -16.76 -19.57
N ALA A 72 -22.03 -16.40 -19.46
CA ALA A 72 -20.92 -17.31 -19.75
C ALA A 72 -20.90 -18.51 -18.78
N GLY A 73 -21.07 -18.24 -17.48
CA GLY A 73 -21.15 -19.28 -16.45
C GLY A 73 -22.33 -20.20 -16.67
N GLN A 74 -23.52 -19.66 -16.96
CA GLN A 74 -24.71 -20.45 -17.23
C GLN A 74 -24.54 -21.36 -18.45
N HIS A 75 -24.04 -20.80 -19.56
CA HIS A 75 -23.76 -21.59 -20.77
C HIS A 75 -22.76 -22.72 -20.47
N TYR A 76 -21.71 -22.43 -19.71
CA TYR A 76 -20.71 -23.44 -19.33
C TYR A 76 -21.27 -24.52 -18.40
N CYS A 77 -22.08 -24.14 -17.41
CA CYS A 77 -22.69 -25.08 -16.45
C CYS A 77 -23.75 -25.99 -17.08
N GLU A 78 -24.44 -25.52 -18.13
CA GLU A 78 -25.48 -26.29 -18.84
C GLU A 78 -24.90 -27.21 -19.93
N ASP A 79 -23.62 -27.07 -20.24
CA ASP A 79 -22.94 -27.85 -21.28
C ASP A 79 -22.70 -29.31 -20.85
N ASP A 80 -22.59 -30.20 -21.83
CA ASP A 80 -22.37 -31.63 -21.57
C ASP A 80 -20.95 -31.90 -21.04
N TRP A 81 -20.85 -32.59 -19.90
CA TRP A 81 -19.59 -32.84 -19.21
C TRP A 81 -18.54 -33.58 -20.07
N ASP A 82 -18.97 -34.55 -20.88
CA ASP A 82 -18.05 -35.26 -21.78
C ASP A 82 -17.59 -34.39 -22.95
N THR A 83 -18.37 -33.38 -23.30
CA THR A 83 -17.99 -32.36 -24.28
C THR A 83 -17.01 -31.35 -23.69
N LEU A 84 -17.25 -30.88 -22.46
CA LEU A 84 -16.35 -29.98 -21.73
C LEU A 84 -14.96 -30.59 -21.52
N LYS A 85 -14.87 -31.84 -21.06
CA LYS A 85 -13.58 -32.54 -20.91
C LYS A 85 -12.81 -32.69 -22.23
N ARG A 86 -13.52 -32.85 -23.35
CA ARG A 86 -12.89 -32.93 -24.68
C ARG A 86 -12.40 -31.58 -25.17
N GLN A 87 -13.15 -30.52 -24.91
CA GLN A 87 -12.79 -29.15 -25.29
C GLN A 87 -11.63 -28.61 -24.44
N HIS A 88 -11.56 -29.00 -23.16
CA HIS A 88 -10.56 -28.53 -22.20
C HIS A 88 -9.72 -29.69 -21.64
N SER A 89 -9.20 -30.57 -22.52
CA SER A 89 -8.46 -31.77 -22.11
C SER A 89 -7.15 -31.51 -21.35
N GLU A 90 -6.66 -30.27 -21.37
CA GLU A 90 -5.46 -29.83 -20.64
C GLU A 90 -5.76 -29.35 -19.21
N VAL A 91 -7.04 -29.12 -18.88
CA VAL A 91 -7.49 -28.64 -17.57
C VAL A 91 -7.89 -29.84 -16.71
N ASP A 92 -7.55 -29.81 -15.42
CA ASP A 92 -7.93 -30.86 -14.48
C ASP A 92 -9.46 -30.88 -14.27
N ASP A 93 -10.05 -32.08 -14.15
CA ASP A 93 -11.49 -32.27 -13.96
C ASP A 93 -12.03 -31.47 -12.75
N LEU A 94 -11.26 -31.34 -11.67
CA LEU A 94 -11.65 -30.56 -10.49
C LEU A 94 -11.70 -29.07 -10.81
N ASP A 95 -10.73 -28.58 -11.60
CA ASP A 95 -10.71 -27.19 -12.03
C ASP A 95 -11.84 -26.91 -13.01
N LEU A 96 -12.13 -27.80 -13.97
CA LEU A 96 -13.31 -27.70 -14.83
C LEU A 96 -14.61 -27.54 -14.02
N LEU A 97 -14.83 -28.33 -12.97
CA LEU A 97 -16.01 -28.22 -12.11
C LEU A 97 -16.05 -26.89 -11.34
N ARG A 98 -14.89 -26.39 -10.90
CA ARG A 98 -14.78 -25.13 -10.15
C ARG A 98 -15.26 -23.94 -10.95
N HIS A 99 -15.01 -23.88 -12.26
CA HIS A 99 -15.41 -22.73 -13.07
C HIS A 99 -16.92 -22.44 -13.02
N CYS A 100 -17.76 -23.49 -13.02
CA CYS A 100 -19.21 -23.33 -12.89
C CYS A 100 -19.62 -22.79 -11.51
N PHE A 101 -19.02 -23.33 -10.45
CA PHE A 101 -19.30 -22.88 -9.09
C PHE A 101 -18.80 -21.43 -8.87
N SER A 102 -17.54 -21.16 -9.23
CA SER A 102 -16.90 -19.87 -9.03
C SER A 102 -17.59 -18.77 -9.84
N SER A 103 -18.12 -19.05 -11.03
CA SER A 103 -18.88 -18.06 -11.80
C SER A 103 -20.17 -17.65 -11.12
N ALA A 104 -20.95 -18.63 -10.64
CA ALA A 104 -22.19 -18.40 -9.90
C ALA A 104 -21.91 -17.68 -8.58
N TYR A 105 -20.89 -18.13 -7.85
CA TYR A 105 -20.46 -17.53 -6.58
C TYR A 105 -20.02 -16.07 -6.75
N THR A 106 -19.23 -15.77 -7.78
CA THR A 106 -18.79 -14.40 -8.06
C THR A 106 -19.96 -13.46 -8.32
N VAL A 107 -20.94 -13.89 -9.13
CA VAL A 107 -22.13 -13.09 -9.42
C VAL A 107 -22.97 -12.88 -8.16
N ALA A 108 -23.25 -13.93 -7.39
CA ALA A 108 -24.03 -13.83 -6.16
C ALA A 108 -23.34 -12.93 -5.11
N LEU A 109 -22.03 -13.07 -4.92
CA LEU A 109 -21.27 -12.24 -3.98
C LEU A 109 -21.27 -10.76 -4.40
N LEU A 110 -20.98 -10.48 -5.67
CA LEU A 110 -20.82 -9.10 -6.12
C LEU A 110 -22.18 -8.41 -6.31
N HIS A 111 -23.15 -9.07 -6.95
CA HIS A 111 -24.47 -8.49 -7.21
C HIS A 111 -25.37 -8.52 -5.98
N ASP A 112 -25.62 -9.71 -5.43
CA ASP A 112 -26.66 -9.90 -4.41
C ASP A 112 -26.19 -9.44 -3.03
N ALA A 113 -24.96 -9.79 -2.63
CA ALA A 113 -24.44 -9.45 -1.31
C ALA A 113 -23.80 -8.07 -1.23
N LEU A 114 -23.10 -7.63 -2.28
CA LEU A 114 -22.39 -6.34 -2.29
C LEU A 114 -23.12 -5.23 -3.07
N GLY A 115 -24.21 -5.55 -3.75
CA GLY A 115 -25.06 -4.56 -4.43
C GLY A 115 -24.44 -3.94 -5.69
N ILE A 116 -23.47 -4.61 -6.31
CA ILE A 116 -22.86 -4.15 -7.56
C ILE A 116 -23.86 -4.33 -8.72
N PRO A 117 -24.14 -3.30 -9.54
CA PRO A 117 -25.09 -3.45 -10.64
C PRO A 117 -24.64 -4.46 -11.70
N MET A 118 -25.56 -5.28 -12.22
CA MET A 118 -25.24 -6.34 -13.20
C MET A 118 -24.53 -5.85 -14.46
N ASN A 119 -24.79 -4.60 -14.88
CA ASN A 119 -24.23 -4.00 -16.09
C ASN A 119 -23.13 -2.97 -15.80
N ASP A 120 -22.55 -2.97 -14.60
CA ASP A 120 -21.46 -2.05 -14.26
C ASP A 120 -20.14 -2.53 -14.89
N THR A 121 -19.61 -1.76 -15.83
CA THR A 121 -18.35 -2.06 -16.54
C THR A 121 -17.14 -1.34 -15.94
N ARG A 122 -17.30 -0.68 -14.78
CA ARG A 122 -16.20 0.01 -14.09
C ARG A 122 -15.28 -0.96 -13.37
N ILE A 123 -15.80 -2.13 -13.02
CA ILE A 123 -15.06 -3.20 -12.36
C ILE A 123 -14.33 -4.00 -13.43
N GLY A 124 -13.06 -4.29 -13.17
CA GLY A 124 -12.23 -5.12 -14.02
C GLY A 124 -11.73 -6.33 -13.26
N PHE A 125 -11.37 -7.36 -14.00
CA PHE A 125 -10.73 -8.57 -13.49
C PHE A 125 -9.22 -8.46 -13.72
N GLY A 126 -8.43 -8.71 -12.68
CA GLY A 126 -6.97 -8.68 -12.78
C GLY A 126 -6.30 -9.44 -11.64
N ASP A 127 -5.18 -10.08 -11.93
CA ASP A 127 -4.32 -10.75 -10.95
C ASP A 127 -3.10 -9.90 -10.53
N HIS A 128 -2.70 -8.91 -11.34
CA HIS A 128 -1.58 -8.01 -11.07
C HIS A 128 -1.84 -6.58 -11.55
N THR A 129 -1.18 -5.61 -10.89
CA THR A 129 -1.03 -4.24 -11.41
C THR A 129 0.41 -3.76 -11.20
N GLY A 130 1.07 -3.31 -12.27
CA GLY A 130 2.45 -2.82 -12.18
C GLY A 130 3.46 -3.83 -11.62
N GLY A 131 3.21 -5.13 -11.77
CA GLY A 131 4.04 -6.21 -11.22
C GLY A 131 3.73 -6.59 -9.76
N ILE A 132 2.70 -6.00 -9.15
CA ILE A 132 2.25 -6.31 -7.80
C ILE A 132 1.01 -7.21 -7.89
N PRO A 133 0.98 -8.38 -7.22
CA PRO A 133 -0.21 -9.23 -7.21
C PRO A 133 -1.38 -8.51 -6.53
N LEU A 134 -2.55 -8.57 -7.15
CA LEU A 134 -3.81 -8.09 -6.60
C LEU A 134 -4.40 -9.19 -5.73
N ASP A 135 -4.01 -9.21 -4.46
CA ASP A 135 -4.50 -10.17 -3.49
C ASP A 135 -5.04 -9.48 -2.23
N TRP A 136 -5.73 -10.28 -1.40
CA TRP A 136 -6.23 -9.82 -0.11
C TRP A 136 -5.10 -9.42 0.85
N MET A 137 -3.88 -9.95 0.67
CA MET A 137 -2.73 -9.62 1.51
C MET A 137 -2.27 -8.18 1.27
N LEU A 138 -2.28 -7.72 0.03
CA LEU A 138 -2.04 -6.34 -0.35
C LEU A 138 -3.08 -5.42 0.31
N GLY A 139 -4.36 -5.81 0.27
CA GLY A 139 -5.43 -5.09 0.97
C GLY A 139 -5.21 -5.02 2.48
N ALA A 140 -4.84 -6.14 3.10
CA ALA A 140 -4.54 -6.22 4.53
C ALA A 140 -3.31 -5.37 4.90
N PHE A 141 -2.26 -5.37 4.08
CA PHE A 141 -1.07 -4.56 4.27
C PHE A 141 -1.37 -3.06 4.16
N ILE A 142 -2.14 -2.64 3.14
CA ILE A 142 -2.57 -1.24 3.00
C ILE A 142 -3.42 -0.82 4.20
N LEU A 143 -4.36 -1.68 4.64
CA LEU A 143 -5.17 -1.39 5.81
C LEU A 143 -4.31 -1.28 7.07
N GLN A 144 -3.38 -2.20 7.29
CA GLN A 144 -2.48 -2.19 8.45
C GLN A 144 -1.60 -0.94 8.45
N THR A 145 -1.00 -0.58 7.31
CA THR A 145 -0.13 0.61 7.17
C THR A 145 -0.89 1.94 7.25
N MET A 146 -2.20 1.94 7.06
CA MET A 146 -3.06 3.12 7.29
C MET A 146 -3.56 3.20 8.74
N LEU A 147 -3.73 2.06 9.41
CA LEU A 147 -4.20 1.95 10.79
C LEU A 147 -3.07 2.11 11.81
N GLU A 148 -1.87 1.63 11.48
CA GLU A 148 -0.65 2.11 12.10
C GLU A 148 -0.49 3.55 11.62
N PRO A 149 -0.60 4.56 12.50
CA PRO A 149 -0.05 5.84 12.15
C PRO A 149 1.38 5.54 11.71
N LEU A 150 1.78 6.02 10.54
CA LEU A 150 3.16 6.42 10.38
C LEU A 150 3.43 7.36 11.55
N GLU A 151 3.87 6.81 12.68
CA GLU A 151 4.90 7.42 13.50
C GLU A 151 6.10 7.50 12.56
N LEU A 152 6.00 8.40 11.58
CA LEU A 152 7.14 9.08 11.06
C LEU A 152 7.79 9.60 12.33
N GLU A 153 8.89 8.95 12.74
CA GLU A 153 9.72 9.35 13.84
C GLU A 153 10.28 10.75 13.52
N THR A 154 9.40 11.73 13.59
CA THR A 154 9.69 13.14 13.48
C THR A 154 10.29 13.61 14.80
N ASP A 155 10.07 12.85 15.87
CA ASP A 155 10.62 13.13 17.20
C ASP A 155 12.10 12.72 17.28
N SER A 156 12.51 11.58 16.70
CA SER A 156 13.92 11.13 16.75
C SER A 156 14.83 11.93 15.81
N LEU A 157 14.40 12.20 14.56
CA LEU A 157 15.21 12.95 13.59
C LEU A 157 15.37 14.44 13.96
N VAL A 158 14.36 15.06 14.57
CA VAL A 158 14.45 16.47 15.01
C VAL A 158 15.33 16.60 16.26
N GLN A 159 15.29 15.65 17.20
CA GLN A 159 16.15 15.69 18.39
C GLN A 159 17.63 15.44 18.05
N ILE A 160 17.92 14.52 17.13
CA ILE A 160 19.30 14.19 16.73
C ILE A 160 19.92 15.34 15.91
N VAL A 161 19.18 15.92 14.95
CA VAL A 161 19.68 17.06 14.16
C VAL A 161 19.78 18.33 15.01
N GLY A 162 18.89 18.54 15.97
CA GLY A 162 18.89 19.74 16.82
C GLY A 162 20.08 19.80 17.77
N ASN A 163 20.39 18.72 18.48
CA ASN A 163 21.39 18.79 19.54
C ASN A 163 22.82 18.80 19.00
N GLU A 164 23.10 18.02 17.96
CA GLU A 164 24.43 17.99 17.34
C GLU A 164 24.71 19.30 16.61
N SER A 165 23.77 19.81 15.80
CA SER A 165 23.95 21.08 15.09
C SER A 165 24.13 22.26 16.04
N VAL A 166 23.32 22.37 17.11
CA VAL A 166 23.45 23.44 18.12
C VAL A 166 24.81 23.39 18.81
N THR A 167 25.32 22.19 19.09
CA THR A 167 26.66 22.02 19.69
C THR A 167 27.75 22.50 18.72
N TYR A 168 27.67 22.14 17.43
CA TYR A 168 28.64 22.60 16.42
C TYR A 168 28.58 24.12 16.18
N PHE A 169 27.38 24.71 16.10
CA PHE A 169 27.22 26.17 15.94
C PHE A 169 27.75 26.94 17.16
N SER A 170 27.51 26.43 18.37
CA SER A 170 28.03 27.00 19.61
C SER A 170 29.56 27.00 19.62
N LEU A 171 30.19 25.85 19.33
CA LEU A 171 31.65 25.73 19.24
C LEU A 171 32.25 26.66 18.18
N PHE A 172 31.64 26.74 17.00
CA PHE A 172 32.08 27.63 15.93
C PHE A 172 32.01 29.11 16.35
N ALA A 173 30.92 29.52 17.01
CA ALA A 173 30.78 30.87 17.53
C ALA A 173 31.86 31.21 18.58
N PHE A 174 32.13 30.29 19.52
CA PHE A 174 33.21 30.49 20.50
C PHE A 174 34.59 30.63 19.86
N LEU A 175 34.90 29.80 18.85
CA LEU A 175 36.17 29.88 18.12
C LEU A 175 36.30 31.21 17.37
N LEU A 176 35.23 31.67 16.70
CA LEU A 176 35.23 32.97 16.02
C LEU A 176 35.48 34.13 17.00
N ILE A 177 34.81 34.12 18.15
CA ILE A 177 35.00 35.15 19.19
C ILE A 177 36.45 35.13 19.70
N ALA A 178 37.02 33.96 19.94
CA ALA A 178 38.41 33.82 20.39
C ALA A 178 39.41 34.37 19.36
N VAL A 179 39.21 34.07 18.07
CA VAL A 179 40.04 34.60 16.98
C VAL A 179 39.92 36.12 16.87
N LEU A 180 38.70 36.66 16.96
CA LEU A 180 38.47 38.11 16.93
C LEU A 180 39.13 38.79 18.14
N ALA A 181 38.98 38.23 19.34
CA ALA A 181 39.63 38.75 20.54
C ALA A 181 41.17 38.71 20.40
N ALA A 182 41.74 37.61 19.92
CA ALA A 182 43.17 37.52 19.64
C ALA A 182 43.61 38.56 18.59
N PHE A 183 42.83 38.77 17.53
CA PHE A 183 43.09 39.79 16.52
C PHE A 183 43.05 41.20 17.09
N PHE A 184 42.04 41.52 17.91
CA PHE A 184 41.95 42.81 18.60
C PHE A 184 43.11 43.02 19.57
N VAL A 185 43.47 42.00 20.36
CA VAL A 185 44.62 42.06 21.28
C VAL A 185 45.91 42.26 20.50
N LEU A 186 46.13 41.53 19.41
CA LEU A 186 47.30 41.70 18.54
C LEU A 186 47.34 43.08 17.90
N LYS A 187 46.19 43.62 17.49
CA LYS A 187 46.07 44.97 16.91
C LYS A 187 46.26 46.06 17.96
N TRP A 188 45.81 45.85 19.20
CA TRP A 188 46.07 46.72 20.35
C TRP A 188 47.52 46.64 20.84
N ARG A 189 48.17 45.48 20.67
CA ARG A 189 49.60 45.30 20.95
C ARG A 189 50.51 45.87 19.88
N LYS A 190 50.01 46.25 18.69
CA LYS A 190 50.83 47.00 17.73
C LYS A 190 50.94 48.45 18.23
N PRO A 191 52.10 48.91 18.74
CA PRO A 191 52.28 50.32 19.01
C PRO A 191 52.10 51.09 17.70
N GLN A 192 51.34 52.18 17.72
CA GLN A 192 51.25 53.13 16.61
C GLN A 192 52.61 53.82 16.46
N LEU A 193 53.56 53.16 15.80
CA LEU A 193 54.87 53.70 15.49
C LEU A 193 54.68 54.74 14.39
N LYS A 194 54.77 56.02 14.75
CA LYS A 194 54.79 57.10 13.76
C LYS A 194 56.23 57.28 13.30
N THR A 195 56.49 57.01 12.04
CA THR A 195 57.77 57.34 11.40
C THR A 195 57.70 58.78 10.92
N ILE A 196 58.54 59.64 11.48
CA ILE A 196 58.66 61.04 11.06
C ILE A 196 60.02 61.19 10.39
N TYR A 197 60.04 61.80 9.20
CA TYR A 197 61.28 62.09 8.46
C TYR A 197 61.82 63.45 8.91
N ASP A 198 62.99 63.42 9.54
CA ASP A 198 63.68 64.64 9.97
C ASP A 198 64.50 65.17 8.78
N LEU A 199 63.99 66.23 8.15
CA LEU A 199 64.61 66.89 6.98
C LEU A 199 65.95 67.54 7.32
N GLU A 200 66.20 67.87 8.59
CA GLU A 200 67.43 68.55 9.02
C GLU A 200 68.57 67.54 9.25
N LYS A 201 68.24 66.33 9.70
CA LYS A 201 69.22 65.24 9.96
C LYS A 201 69.24 64.13 8.90
N GLY A 202 68.40 64.21 7.88
CA GLY A 202 68.36 63.28 6.74
C GLY A 202 68.06 61.83 7.13
N ARG A 203 67.37 61.59 8.25
CA ARG A 203 67.11 60.24 8.79
C ARG A 203 65.70 60.08 9.34
N TYR A 204 65.20 58.84 9.32
CA TYR A 204 63.92 58.49 9.92
C TYR A 204 64.05 58.32 11.43
N ILE A 205 63.14 58.92 12.20
CA ILE A 205 63.02 58.72 13.65
C ILE A 205 61.70 57.99 13.92
N VAL A 206 61.78 56.90 14.68
CA VAL A 206 60.61 56.14 15.12
C VAL A 206 60.23 56.63 16.51
N THR A 207 59.09 57.31 16.64
CA THR A 207 58.59 57.80 17.93
C THR A 207 57.38 56.99 18.39
N HIS A 208 57.39 56.56 19.66
CA HIS A 208 56.20 56.00 20.31
C HIS A 208 55.21 57.13 20.61
N VAL A 209 53.98 57.01 20.12
CA VAL A 209 52.89 57.93 20.48
C VAL A 209 52.32 57.46 21.83
N PRO A 210 52.46 58.24 22.93
CA PRO A 210 51.74 57.94 24.16
C PRO A 210 50.25 58.26 23.95
N ARG A 211 49.39 57.42 24.53
CA ARG A 211 47.94 57.55 24.41
C ARG A 211 47.43 58.74 25.21
#